data_AF-A0A078A494-F1
#
_entry.id   AF-A0A078A494-F1
#
_cell.length_a   1.000
_cell.length_b   1.000
_cell.length_c   1.000
_cell.angle_alpha   90.00
_cell.angle_beta   90.00
_cell.angle_gamma   90.00
#
_symmetry.space_group_name_H-M   'P 1'
#
loop_
_entity.id
_entity.type
_entity.pdbx_description
1 polymer ?
#
loop_
_entity_poly.entity_id
_entity_poly.type
_entity_poly.pdbx_seq_one_letter_code
_entity_poly.pdbx_strand_id
1 'polypeptide(L)'
;MESMSFKDPMMLAEQSSGYLKSIFRGTKIYDYDTRIDQYNWYALYIIQVAFYFTLQALVRKFAPPPGDIKVFKEKKKMNDYHFYYFQYPTFVHAIIGCIAGYRYDQPNHLYHQILMVHSFAYFTFDSIIEIYYGTDDALTNAHHLVVLIASFTHVKNSFGGFEYIVLHLITEISNPFLIIRTVLKICGMKETMIYAVNDMIFATIFLFFRMIVTPCALIYMFEGHNILAADKVGTAAILFIQLFWCYRILYLIMEKIRENYKDKTGAFNEPLVIRILFNIFKKLISDKKVKIYVSITQFILIFLIPYYFYKGTIFNNY
;
A
#
# COMPACT_ATOMS: atom_id res chain seq x y z
N MET A 1 39.23 -15.43 -35.44
CA MET A 1 38.65 -14.56 -34.38
C MET A 1 37.31 -14.07 -34.91
N GLU A 2 36.25 -14.85 -34.73
CA GLU A 2 34.89 -14.40 -35.00
C GLU A 2 34.51 -13.37 -33.93
N SER A 3 34.13 -12.17 -34.36
CA SER A 3 33.65 -11.14 -33.47
C SER A 3 32.35 -11.61 -32.82
N MET A 4 32.38 -11.82 -31.49
CA MET A 4 31.18 -11.95 -30.68
C MET A 4 30.35 -10.68 -30.87
N SER A 5 29.35 -10.76 -31.75
CA SER A 5 28.29 -9.78 -31.86
C SER A 5 27.60 -9.71 -30.50
N PHE A 6 27.78 -8.59 -29.80
CA PHE A 6 26.95 -8.25 -28.64
C PHE A 6 25.50 -8.26 -29.12
N LYS A 7 24.76 -9.31 -28.76
CA LYS A 7 23.31 -9.36 -29.01
C LYS A 7 22.72 -8.08 -28.45
N ASP A 8 21.97 -7.38 -29.28
CA ASP A 8 21.23 -6.17 -28.92
C ASP A 8 20.51 -6.42 -27.58
N PRO A 9 20.76 -5.60 -26.54
CA PRO A 9 20.05 -5.70 -25.26
C PRO A 9 18.53 -5.78 -25.42
N MET A 10 18.00 -5.18 -26.50
CA MET A 10 16.58 -5.20 -26.84
C MET A 10 16.07 -6.61 -27.22
N MET A 11 16.87 -7.45 -27.89
CA MET A 11 16.49 -8.84 -28.19
C MET A 11 16.47 -9.73 -26.93
N LEU A 12 17.38 -9.50 -25.98
CA LEU A 12 17.40 -10.24 -24.72
C LEU A 12 16.21 -9.85 -23.82
N ALA A 13 15.77 -8.59 -23.90
CA ALA A 13 14.53 -8.15 -23.26
C ALA A 13 13.28 -8.79 -23.91
N GLU A 14 13.21 -8.86 -25.24
CA GLU A 14 12.10 -9.55 -25.94
C GLU A 14 12.02 -11.05 -25.60
N GLN A 15 13.15 -11.77 -25.58
CA GLN A 15 13.15 -13.20 -25.22
C GLN A 15 12.82 -13.45 -23.75
N SER A 16 13.24 -12.58 -22.83
CA SER A 16 12.91 -12.73 -21.40
C SER A 16 11.47 -12.31 -21.07
N SER A 17 10.89 -11.38 -21.83
CA SER A 17 9.47 -11.01 -21.73
C SER A 17 8.53 -12.19 -21.98
N GLY A 18 8.93 -13.17 -22.82
CA GLY A 18 8.09 -14.31 -23.18
C GLY A 18 7.80 -15.27 -22.02
N TYR A 19 8.78 -15.55 -21.16
CA TYR A 19 8.62 -16.54 -20.08
C TYR A 19 7.69 -16.04 -18.98
N LEU A 20 7.92 -14.84 -18.46
CA LEU A 20 7.10 -14.30 -17.39
C LEU A 20 5.69 -13.90 -17.89
N LYS A 21 5.58 -13.36 -19.11
CA LYS A 21 4.29 -13.13 -19.76
C LYS A 21 3.50 -14.41 -19.95
N SER A 22 4.15 -15.57 -20.13
CA SER A 22 3.46 -16.86 -20.22
C SER A 22 2.90 -17.37 -18.88
N ILE A 23 3.52 -17.01 -17.75
CA ILE A 23 3.04 -17.37 -16.41
C ILE A 23 1.76 -16.61 -16.06
N PHE A 24 1.65 -15.35 -16.51
CA PHE A 24 0.52 -14.47 -16.21
C PHE A 24 -0.46 -14.26 -17.37
N ARG A 25 -0.18 -14.80 -18.57
CA ARG A 25 -1.19 -14.91 -19.61
C ARG A 25 -2.23 -15.90 -19.12
N GLY A 26 -3.35 -15.39 -18.65
CA GLY A 26 -4.54 -16.22 -18.45
C GLY A 26 -4.78 -17.02 -19.74
N THR A 27 -4.93 -18.33 -19.60
CA THR A 27 -5.22 -19.22 -20.74
C THR A 27 -6.58 -18.92 -21.39
N LYS A 28 -7.40 -18.11 -20.70
CA LYS A 28 -8.76 -17.74 -21.08
C LYS A 28 -8.84 -16.24 -21.33
N ILE A 29 -9.22 -15.88 -22.55
CA ILE A 29 -9.62 -14.54 -22.95
C ILE A 29 -11.07 -14.35 -22.49
N TYR A 30 -11.37 -13.21 -21.89
CA TYR A 30 -12.71 -12.91 -21.38
C TYR A 30 -13.33 -11.75 -22.15
N ASP A 31 -14.60 -11.91 -22.53
CA ASP A 31 -15.39 -10.82 -23.06
C ASP A 31 -15.69 -9.78 -21.97
N TYR A 32 -15.90 -8.54 -22.41
CA TYR A 32 -16.37 -7.46 -21.56
C TYR A 32 -17.74 -7.80 -20.96
N ASP A 33 -17.88 -7.58 -19.65
CA ASP A 33 -19.11 -7.85 -18.93
C ASP A 33 -20.09 -6.68 -19.08
N THR A 34 -20.99 -6.77 -20.05
CA THR A 34 -21.97 -5.72 -20.39
C THR A 34 -22.92 -5.37 -19.25
N ARG A 35 -23.02 -6.20 -18.21
CA ARG A 35 -23.76 -5.84 -16.99
C ARG A 35 -23.17 -4.60 -16.32
N ILE A 36 -21.88 -4.33 -16.52
CA ILE A 36 -21.22 -3.14 -15.99
C ILE A 36 -21.96 -1.87 -16.41
N ASP A 37 -22.45 -1.82 -17.64
CA ASP A 37 -23.11 -0.63 -18.21
C ASP A 37 -24.54 -0.42 -17.67
N GLN A 38 -25.11 -1.44 -17.00
CA GLN A 38 -26.48 -1.39 -16.47
C GLN A 38 -26.57 -0.72 -15.10
N TYR A 39 -25.44 -0.55 -14.40
CA TYR A 39 -25.41 0.00 -13.05
C TYR A 39 -25.16 1.51 -13.05
N ASN A 40 -25.84 2.21 -12.14
CA ASN A 40 -25.48 3.58 -11.80
C ASN A 40 -24.33 3.56 -10.77
N TRP A 41 -23.10 3.55 -11.26
CA TRP A 41 -21.89 3.50 -10.43
C TRP A 41 -21.74 4.68 -9.48
N TYR A 42 -22.25 5.86 -9.87
CA TYR A 42 -22.26 7.04 -9.00
C TYR A 42 -23.20 6.89 -7.82
N ALA A 43 -24.41 6.36 -8.05
CA ALA A 43 -25.34 6.04 -6.98
C ALA A 43 -24.76 4.99 -6.03
N LEU A 44 -24.15 3.93 -6.58
CA LEU A 44 -23.50 2.90 -5.76
C LEU A 44 -22.35 3.47 -4.92
N TYR A 45 -21.52 4.35 -5.50
CA TYR A 45 -20.47 5.06 -4.77
C TYR A 45 -21.03 5.88 -3.60
N ILE A 46 -22.07 6.70 -3.83
CA ILE A 46 -22.69 7.51 -2.77
C ILE A 46 -23.27 6.62 -1.66
N ILE A 47 -23.93 5.51 -2.03
CA ILE A 47 -24.45 4.53 -1.08
C ILE A 47 -23.33 3.92 -0.24
N GLN A 48 -22.19 3.56 -0.85
CA GLN A 48 -21.03 3.00 -0.15
C GLN A 48 -20.38 4.03 0.79
N VAL A 49 -20.26 5.30 0.39
CA VAL A 49 -19.77 6.37 1.27
C VAL A 49 -20.71 6.52 2.48
N ALA A 50 -22.02 6.59 2.24
CA ALA A 50 -23.02 6.67 3.31
C ALA A 50 -22.98 5.45 4.24
N PHE A 51 -22.75 4.26 3.68
CA PHE A 51 -22.55 3.03 4.43
C PHE A 51 -21.37 3.15 5.40
N TYR A 52 -20.20 3.65 4.97
CA TYR A 52 -19.05 3.81 5.86
C TYR A 52 -19.26 4.83 6.97
N PHE A 53 -19.91 5.97 6.70
CA PHE A 53 -20.30 6.92 7.75
C PHE A 53 -21.29 6.30 8.74
N THR A 54 -22.25 5.51 8.25
CA THR A 54 -23.22 4.80 9.09
C THR A 54 -22.51 3.75 9.95
N LEU A 55 -21.63 2.96 9.36
CA LEU A 55 -20.80 1.97 10.05
C LEU A 55 -19.97 2.64 11.16
N GLN A 56 -19.32 3.76 10.86
CA GLN A 56 -18.57 4.54 11.84
C GLN A 56 -19.44 5.03 13.00
N ALA A 57 -20.67 5.49 12.73
CA ALA A 57 -21.61 5.91 13.76
C ALA A 57 -22.07 4.73 14.64
N LEU A 58 -22.35 3.57 14.02
CA LEU A 58 -22.71 2.34 14.74
C LEU A 58 -21.55 1.85 15.61
N VAL A 59 -20.33 1.83 15.08
CA VAL A 59 -19.11 1.46 15.81
C VAL A 59 -18.94 2.37 17.03
N ARG A 60 -19.07 3.70 16.90
CA ARG A 60 -18.98 4.61 18.04
C ARG A 60 -20.06 4.38 19.10
N LYS A 61 -21.23 3.87 18.70
CA LYS A 61 -22.34 3.60 19.60
C LYS A 61 -22.20 2.27 20.33
N PHE A 62 -21.66 1.24 19.68
CA PHE A 62 -21.71 -0.14 20.17
C PHE A 62 -20.35 -0.74 20.52
N ALA A 63 -19.25 -0.26 19.94
CA ALA A 63 -17.93 -0.75 20.29
C ALA A 63 -17.51 -0.24 21.68
N PRO A 64 -16.83 -1.07 22.48
CA PRO A 64 -16.35 -0.64 23.78
C PRO A 64 -15.30 0.48 23.61
N PRO A 65 -15.28 1.48 24.51
CA PRO A 65 -14.27 2.53 24.43
C PRO A 65 -12.88 1.96 24.75
N PRO A 66 -11.80 2.52 24.16
CA PRO A 66 -10.43 2.06 24.39
C PRO A 66 -9.91 2.34 25.82
N GLY A 67 -10.70 3.05 26.63
CA GLY A 67 -10.40 3.47 28.00
C GLY A 67 -11.28 4.66 28.39
N ASP A 68 -11.03 5.25 29.57
CA ASP A 68 -11.77 6.43 30.01
C ASP A 68 -11.43 7.66 29.14
N ILE A 69 -12.45 8.25 28.51
CA ILE A 69 -12.32 9.44 27.68
C ILE A 69 -11.69 10.62 28.42
N LYS A 70 -11.88 10.74 29.74
CA LYS A 70 -11.26 11.80 30.55
C LYS A 70 -9.74 11.69 30.51
N VAL A 71 -9.21 10.47 30.62
CA VAL A 71 -7.76 10.21 30.54
C VAL A 71 -7.21 10.60 29.16
N PHE A 72 -7.94 10.33 28.09
CA PHE A 72 -7.55 10.76 26.74
C PHE A 72 -7.57 12.28 26.57
N LYS A 73 -8.58 12.97 27.14
CA LYS A 73 -8.65 14.43 27.16
C LYS A 73 -7.49 15.05 27.93
N GLU A 74 -7.24 14.56 29.15
CA GLU A 74 -6.17 15.05 30.04
C GLU A 74 -4.79 14.86 29.41
N LYS A 75 -4.54 13.71 28.78
CA LYS A 75 -3.27 13.42 28.10
C LYS A 75 -3.13 14.09 26.72
N LYS A 76 -4.12 14.87 26.28
CA LYS A 76 -4.19 15.47 24.93
C LYS A 76 -4.05 14.42 23.81
N LYS A 77 -4.66 13.25 24.01
CA LYS A 77 -4.64 12.09 23.10
C LYS A 77 -6.01 11.82 22.48
N MET A 78 -6.83 12.86 22.27
CA MET A 78 -8.15 12.68 21.65
C MET A 78 -8.04 12.10 20.23
N ASN A 79 -6.95 12.37 19.52
CA ASN A 79 -6.71 11.78 18.21
C ASN A 79 -6.61 10.25 18.31
N ASP A 80 -5.92 9.70 19.32
CA ASP A 80 -5.86 8.25 19.56
C ASP A 80 -7.26 7.67 19.84
N TYR A 81 -8.09 8.40 20.60
CA TYR A 81 -9.48 7.97 20.89
C TYR A 81 -10.33 7.93 19.61
N HIS A 82 -10.23 8.93 18.75
CA HIS A 82 -10.94 8.94 17.47
C HIS A 82 -10.41 7.85 16.54
N PHE A 83 -9.08 7.73 16.45
CA PHE A 83 -8.38 6.78 15.60
C PHE A 83 -8.74 5.34 15.94
N TYR A 84 -8.92 5.00 17.22
CA TYR A 84 -9.38 3.68 17.66
C TYR A 84 -10.68 3.25 16.97
N TYR A 85 -11.69 4.12 16.90
CA TYR A 85 -12.96 3.76 16.26
C TYR A 85 -12.85 3.69 14.74
N PHE A 86 -11.94 4.46 14.12
CA PHE A 86 -11.73 4.42 12.66
C PHE A 86 -11.15 3.09 12.19
N GLN A 87 -10.41 2.42 13.06
CA GLN A 87 -9.84 1.11 12.75
C GLN A 87 -10.90 0.05 12.38
N TYR A 88 -12.15 0.18 12.83
CA TYR A 88 -13.21 -0.79 12.54
C TYR A 88 -13.67 -0.71 11.06
N PRO A 89 -14.09 0.45 10.52
CA PRO A 89 -14.32 0.59 9.08
C PRO A 89 -13.12 0.18 8.22
N THR A 90 -11.90 0.57 8.59
CA THR A 90 -10.66 0.15 7.91
C THR A 90 -10.53 -1.37 7.89
N PHE A 91 -10.85 -2.04 8.99
CA PHE A 91 -10.76 -3.49 9.08
C PHE A 91 -11.77 -4.17 8.15
N VAL A 92 -13.02 -3.68 8.13
CA VAL A 92 -14.06 -4.19 7.22
C VAL A 92 -13.63 -4.02 5.76
N HIS A 93 -13.10 -2.85 5.41
CA HIS A 93 -12.57 -2.59 4.08
C HIS A 93 -11.46 -3.57 3.69
N ALA A 94 -10.44 -3.71 4.54
CA ALA A 94 -9.29 -4.58 4.27
C ALA A 94 -9.70 -6.04 4.05
N ILE A 95 -10.68 -6.54 4.81
CA ILE A 95 -11.21 -7.91 4.65
C ILE A 95 -11.97 -8.07 3.32
N ILE A 96 -12.80 -7.10 2.92
CA ILE A 96 -13.51 -7.16 1.64
C ILE A 96 -12.52 -7.07 0.47
N GLY A 97 -11.47 -6.26 0.61
CA GLY A 97 -10.37 -6.13 -0.35
C GLY A 97 -9.58 -7.42 -0.62
N CYS A 98 -9.71 -8.43 0.24
CA CYS A 98 -9.00 -9.70 0.10
C CYS A 98 -9.70 -10.74 -0.82
N ILE A 99 -10.88 -10.42 -1.37
CA ILE A 99 -11.64 -11.34 -2.22
C ILE A 99 -11.42 -10.95 -3.69
N ALA A 100 -10.65 -11.78 -4.43
CA ALA A 100 -10.23 -11.48 -5.80
C ALA A 100 -10.47 -12.66 -6.79
N GLY A 101 -10.88 -12.32 -8.01
CA GLY A 101 -10.88 -13.22 -9.18
C GLY A 101 -9.78 -12.83 -10.17
N TYR A 102 -9.37 -13.75 -11.04
CA TYR A 102 -8.17 -13.60 -11.90
C TYR A 102 -8.50 -13.29 -13.37
N ARG A 103 -8.06 -12.12 -13.90
CA ARG A 103 -8.18 -11.69 -15.33
C ARG A 103 -7.16 -10.58 -15.74
N TYR A 104 -5.86 -10.90 -15.83
CA TYR A 104 -4.79 -9.93 -16.16
C TYR A 104 -4.81 -9.41 -17.60
N ASP A 105 -4.65 -8.09 -17.80
CA ASP A 105 -4.63 -7.39 -19.11
C ASP A 105 -5.88 -7.73 -19.95
N GLN A 106 -7.04 -7.74 -19.30
CA GLN A 106 -8.34 -8.07 -19.88
C GLN A 106 -9.40 -7.03 -19.49
N PRO A 107 -10.55 -7.00 -20.20
CA PRO A 107 -11.68 -6.17 -19.80
C PRO A 107 -12.15 -6.47 -18.37
N ASN A 108 -12.65 -5.43 -17.73
CA ASN A 108 -13.19 -5.49 -16.38
C ASN A 108 -14.38 -6.44 -16.31
N HIS A 109 -14.45 -7.21 -15.22
CA HIS A 109 -15.66 -7.92 -14.85
C HIS A 109 -16.44 -7.14 -13.79
N LEU A 110 -17.74 -7.41 -13.65
CA LEU A 110 -18.60 -6.75 -12.67
C LEU A 110 -18.02 -6.73 -11.24
N TYR A 111 -17.39 -7.81 -10.79
CA TYR A 111 -16.76 -7.87 -9.46
C TYR A 111 -15.52 -6.96 -9.33
N HIS A 112 -14.79 -6.68 -10.42
CA HIS A 112 -13.73 -5.67 -10.41
C HIS A 112 -14.34 -4.30 -10.15
N GLN A 113 -15.39 -3.95 -10.89
CA GLN A 113 -16.04 -2.65 -10.79
C GLN A 113 -16.67 -2.42 -9.41
N ILE A 114 -17.29 -3.46 -8.84
CA ILE A 114 -17.83 -3.40 -7.47
C ILE A 114 -16.71 -3.14 -6.46
N LEU A 115 -15.58 -3.85 -6.55
CA LEU A 115 -14.47 -3.64 -5.61
C LEU A 115 -13.85 -2.26 -5.78
N MET A 116 -13.62 -1.80 -7.02
CA MET A 116 -13.08 -0.46 -7.30
C MET A 116 -13.95 0.64 -6.71
N VAL A 117 -15.29 0.54 -6.86
CA VAL A 117 -16.23 1.50 -6.27
C VAL A 117 -16.25 1.42 -4.74
N HIS A 118 -16.20 0.21 -4.18
CA HIS A 118 -16.14 0.00 -2.74
C HIS A 118 -14.89 0.62 -2.12
N SER A 119 -13.71 0.32 -2.69
CA SER A 119 -12.43 0.85 -2.25
C SER A 119 -12.36 2.37 -2.44
N PHE A 120 -12.86 2.91 -3.56
CA PHE A 120 -12.91 4.35 -3.77
C PHE A 120 -13.81 5.07 -2.75
N ALA A 121 -14.97 4.49 -2.43
CA ALA A 121 -15.86 5.01 -1.39
C ALA A 121 -15.21 4.96 0.00
N TYR A 122 -14.52 3.86 0.33
CA TYR A 122 -13.76 3.75 1.56
C TYR A 122 -12.70 4.84 1.68
N PHE A 123 -11.79 4.98 0.71
CA PHE A 123 -10.72 5.97 0.76
C PHE A 123 -11.25 7.41 0.78
N THR A 124 -12.43 7.66 0.19
CA THR A 124 -13.12 8.95 0.32
C THR A 124 -13.53 9.20 1.77
N PHE A 125 -14.23 8.23 2.37
CA PHE A 125 -14.64 8.30 3.77
C PHE A 125 -13.44 8.48 4.70
N ASP A 126 -12.39 7.67 4.51
CA ASP A 126 -11.19 7.66 5.34
C ASP A 126 -10.50 9.02 5.31
N SER A 127 -10.26 9.55 4.11
CA SER A 127 -9.67 10.87 3.92
C SER A 127 -10.47 11.99 4.58
N ILE A 128 -11.81 11.98 4.46
CA ILE A 128 -12.66 13.02 5.07
C ILE A 128 -12.54 12.97 6.59
N ILE A 129 -12.62 11.77 7.17
CA ILE A 129 -12.58 11.55 8.61
C ILE A 129 -11.21 11.90 9.18
N GLU A 130 -10.13 11.43 8.56
CA GLU A 130 -8.77 11.67 9.02
C GLU A 130 -8.39 13.14 8.95
N ILE A 131 -8.78 13.85 7.89
CA ILE A 131 -8.60 15.30 7.77
C ILE A 131 -9.42 16.02 8.83
N TYR A 132 -10.69 15.63 9.04
CA TYR A 132 -11.57 16.26 10.03
C TYR A 132 -11.04 16.13 11.46
N TYR A 133 -10.49 14.97 11.82
CA TYR A 133 -9.94 14.72 13.17
C TYR A 133 -8.44 14.98 13.30
N GLY A 134 -7.74 15.31 12.20
CA GLY A 134 -6.30 15.57 12.19
C GLY A 134 -5.49 14.37 12.71
N THR A 135 -5.87 13.15 12.36
CA THR A 135 -5.19 11.92 12.80
C THR A 135 -3.94 11.60 11.99
N ASP A 136 -3.82 12.19 10.80
CA ASP A 136 -2.90 11.74 9.78
C ASP A 136 -1.68 12.63 9.58
N ASP A 137 -0.58 12.01 9.18
CA ASP A 137 0.62 12.72 8.75
C ASP A 137 0.58 13.07 7.25
N ALA A 138 1.45 13.98 6.83
CA ALA A 138 1.50 14.44 5.44
C ALA A 138 1.78 13.31 4.43
N LEU A 139 2.48 12.26 4.85
CA LEU A 139 2.83 11.13 3.99
C LEU A 139 1.61 10.23 3.74
N THR A 140 0.79 10.04 4.77
CA THR A 140 -0.48 9.29 4.69
C THR A 140 -1.52 10.06 3.87
N ASN A 141 -1.64 11.37 4.07
CA ASN A 141 -2.47 12.22 3.21
C ASN A 141 -2.04 12.18 1.73
N ALA A 142 -0.73 12.21 1.45
CA ALA A 142 -0.22 12.07 0.09
C ALA A 142 -0.54 10.69 -0.51
N HIS A 143 -0.47 9.63 0.30
CA HIS A 143 -0.88 8.28 -0.10
C HIS A 143 -2.37 8.24 -0.48
N HIS A 144 -3.25 8.77 0.38
CA HIS A 144 -4.70 8.79 0.15
C HIS A 144 -5.06 9.61 -1.10
N LEU A 145 -4.40 10.74 -1.33
CA LEU A 145 -4.59 11.51 -2.57
C LEU A 145 -4.27 10.69 -3.82
N VAL A 146 -3.12 10.00 -3.85
CA VAL A 146 -2.73 9.17 -4.99
C VAL A 146 -3.72 8.02 -5.19
N VAL A 147 -4.12 7.35 -4.11
CA VAL A 147 -5.09 6.24 -4.17
C VAL A 147 -6.46 6.71 -4.64
N LEU A 148 -6.94 7.88 -4.21
CA LEU A 148 -8.20 8.45 -4.67
C LEU A 148 -8.18 8.76 -6.16
N ILE A 149 -7.10 9.38 -6.66
CA ILE A 149 -6.94 9.69 -8.09
C ILE A 149 -6.92 8.39 -8.91
N ALA A 150 -6.10 7.42 -8.50
CA ALA A 150 -5.99 6.13 -9.20
C ALA A 150 -7.31 5.34 -9.16
N SER A 151 -8.00 5.31 -8.01
CA SER A 151 -9.28 4.61 -7.89
C SER A 151 -10.36 5.28 -8.74
N PHE A 152 -10.38 6.62 -8.81
CA PHE A 152 -11.31 7.34 -9.69
C PHE A 152 -11.06 7.00 -11.16
N THR A 153 -9.80 6.96 -11.61
CA THR A 153 -9.49 6.58 -12.99
C THR A 153 -9.95 5.16 -13.27
N HIS A 154 -9.72 4.22 -12.37
CA HIS A 154 -10.19 2.84 -12.51
C HIS A 154 -11.71 2.70 -12.62
N VAL A 155 -12.47 3.39 -11.77
CA VAL A 155 -13.95 3.36 -11.81
C VAL A 155 -14.48 3.88 -13.16
N LYS A 156 -13.75 4.76 -13.85
CA LYS A 156 -14.18 5.36 -15.12
C LYS A 156 -13.76 4.57 -16.36
N ASN A 157 -13.05 3.47 -16.18
CA ASN A 157 -12.37 2.75 -17.26
C ASN A 157 -12.83 1.28 -17.32
N SER A 158 -12.86 0.72 -18.53
CA SER A 158 -13.35 -0.65 -18.76
C SER A 158 -12.25 -1.72 -18.69
N PHE A 159 -11.00 -1.34 -18.40
CA PHE A 159 -9.84 -2.23 -18.24
C PHE A 159 -9.05 -1.84 -16.99
N GLY A 160 -8.01 -2.62 -16.64
CA GLY A 160 -7.15 -2.35 -15.49
C GLY A 160 -7.69 -2.88 -14.16
N GLY A 161 -8.89 -3.47 -14.13
CA GLY A 161 -9.55 -3.85 -12.89
C GLY A 161 -8.89 -5.02 -12.18
N PHE A 162 -8.24 -5.94 -12.90
CA PHE A 162 -7.48 -7.00 -12.26
C PHE A 162 -6.19 -6.46 -11.63
N GLU A 163 -5.48 -5.59 -12.34
CA GLU A 163 -4.29 -4.90 -11.86
C GLU A 163 -4.62 -4.12 -10.60
N TYR A 164 -5.75 -3.38 -10.61
CA TYR A 164 -6.27 -2.72 -9.41
C TYR A 164 -6.43 -3.69 -8.25
N ILE A 165 -7.14 -4.81 -8.46
CA ILE A 165 -7.41 -5.78 -7.39
C ILE A 165 -6.12 -6.38 -6.83
N VAL A 166 -5.19 -6.78 -7.71
CA VAL A 166 -3.90 -7.35 -7.29
C VAL A 166 -3.14 -6.35 -6.45
N LEU A 167 -3.03 -5.11 -6.90
CA LEU A 167 -2.36 -4.06 -6.16
C LEU A 167 -3.06 -3.75 -4.85
N HIS A 168 -4.38 -3.62 -4.89
CA HIS A 168 -5.22 -3.39 -3.73
C HIS A 168 -5.00 -4.48 -2.68
N LEU A 169 -5.00 -5.75 -3.07
CA LEU A 169 -4.69 -6.89 -2.21
C LEU A 169 -3.27 -6.79 -1.63
N ILE A 170 -2.26 -6.57 -2.47
CA ILE A 170 -0.85 -6.45 -2.06
C ILE A 170 -0.68 -5.31 -1.05
N THR A 171 -1.40 -4.21 -1.21
CA THR A 171 -1.33 -3.08 -0.28
C THR A 171 -2.17 -3.31 0.98
N GLU A 172 -3.36 -3.89 0.88
CA GLU A 172 -4.29 -4.03 2.01
C GLU A 172 -4.00 -5.25 2.90
N ILE A 173 -3.31 -6.28 2.42
CA ILE A 173 -3.04 -7.51 3.20
C ILE A 173 -2.27 -7.24 4.51
N SER A 174 -1.46 -6.17 4.57
CA SER A 174 -0.78 -5.77 5.80
C SER A 174 -1.67 -5.00 6.79
N ASN A 175 -2.78 -4.41 6.31
CA ASN A 175 -3.57 -3.44 7.08
C ASN A 175 -4.33 -4.05 8.27
N PRO A 176 -4.90 -5.28 8.19
CA PRO A 176 -5.50 -5.92 9.37
C PRO A 176 -4.54 -6.00 10.55
N PHE A 177 -3.26 -6.32 10.31
CA PHE A 177 -2.24 -6.40 11.35
C PHE A 177 -1.80 -5.02 11.83
N LEU A 178 -1.76 -4.00 10.95
CA LEU A 178 -1.52 -2.61 11.35
C LEU A 178 -2.62 -2.11 12.30
N ILE A 179 -3.87 -2.41 11.98
CA ILE A 179 -5.05 -2.06 12.77
C ILE A 179 -4.98 -2.70 14.15
N ILE A 180 -4.78 -4.02 14.22
CA ILE A 180 -4.67 -4.75 15.49
C ILE A 180 -3.54 -4.17 16.35
N ARG A 181 -2.38 -3.90 15.74
CA ARG A 181 -1.23 -3.27 16.41
C ARG A 181 -1.59 -1.91 17.00
N THR A 182 -2.24 -1.07 16.21
CA THR A 182 -2.68 0.27 16.63
C THR A 182 -3.66 0.19 17.79
N VAL A 183 -4.68 -0.67 17.68
CA VAL A 183 -5.67 -0.88 18.74
C VAL A 183 -5.01 -1.34 20.04
N LEU A 184 -4.17 -2.37 19.99
CA LEU A 184 -3.44 -2.88 21.15
C LEU A 184 -2.56 -1.79 21.79
N LYS A 185 -1.90 -0.97 20.97
CA LYS A 185 -1.09 0.16 21.47
C LYS A 185 -1.94 1.19 22.20
N ILE A 186 -3.10 1.57 21.64
CA ILE A 186 -4.01 2.56 22.25
C ILE A 186 -4.59 2.03 23.56
N CYS A 187 -4.91 0.73 23.62
CA CYS A 187 -5.37 0.05 24.83
C CYS A 187 -4.25 -0.22 25.86
N GLY A 188 -3.03 0.28 25.65
CA GLY A 188 -1.91 0.12 26.59
C GLY A 188 -1.29 -1.28 26.62
N MET A 189 -1.58 -2.13 25.63
CA MET A 189 -1.14 -3.53 25.56
C MET A 189 0.19 -3.73 24.81
N LYS A 190 1.03 -2.69 24.73
CA LYS A 190 2.28 -2.71 23.96
C LYS A 190 3.30 -3.75 24.46
N GLU A 191 3.29 -4.04 25.76
CA GLU A 191 4.21 -4.98 26.40
C GLU A 191 3.71 -6.44 26.36
N THR A 192 2.57 -6.69 25.70
CA THR A 192 2.00 -8.04 25.61
C THR A 192 2.63 -8.87 24.50
N MET A 193 2.64 -10.19 24.67
CA MET A 193 3.08 -11.13 23.63
C MET A 193 2.25 -11.00 22.35
N ILE A 194 0.93 -10.78 22.46
CA ILE A 194 0.03 -10.60 21.32
C ILE A 194 0.46 -9.39 20.48
N TYR A 195 0.77 -8.25 21.13
CA TYR A 195 1.29 -7.07 20.43
C TYR A 195 2.61 -7.39 19.73
N ALA A 196 3.56 -8.04 20.42
CA ALA A 196 4.87 -8.36 19.84
C ALA A 196 4.77 -9.28 18.61
N VAL A 197 3.96 -10.34 18.69
CA VAL A 197 3.73 -11.27 17.57
C VAL A 197 3.04 -10.56 16.41
N ASN A 198 1.99 -9.79 16.67
CA ASN A 198 1.27 -9.06 15.62
C ASN A 198 2.15 -7.98 14.95
N ASP A 199 2.98 -7.27 15.71
CA ASP A 199 3.92 -6.27 15.19
C ASP A 199 4.97 -6.92 14.27
N MET A 200 5.42 -8.14 14.60
CA MET A 200 6.30 -8.94 13.73
C MET A 200 5.59 -9.39 12.46
N ILE A 201 4.36 -9.92 12.55
CA ILE A 201 3.57 -10.34 11.38
C ILE A 201 3.31 -9.16 10.45
N PHE A 202 2.88 -8.02 11.00
CA PHE A 202 2.72 -6.78 10.26
C PHE A 202 3.99 -6.41 9.49
N ALA A 203 5.13 -6.36 10.17
CA ALA A 203 6.39 -5.99 9.54
C ALA A 203 6.80 -6.96 8.43
N THR A 204 6.67 -8.27 8.65
CA THR A 204 7.00 -9.29 7.66
C THR A 204 6.11 -9.19 6.42
N ILE A 205 4.79 -9.10 6.60
CA ILE A 205 3.84 -8.98 5.49
C ILE A 205 4.07 -7.68 4.73
N PHE A 206 4.23 -6.56 5.44
CA PHE A 206 4.52 -5.26 4.83
C PHE A 206 5.80 -5.33 3.98
N LEU A 207 6.91 -5.81 4.54
CA LEU A 207 8.18 -5.87 3.82
C LEU A 207 8.11 -6.82 2.62
N PHE A 208 7.50 -8.00 2.76
CA PHE A 208 7.42 -8.96 1.67
C PHE A 208 6.50 -8.46 0.54
N PHE A 209 5.23 -8.17 0.83
CA PHE A 209 4.29 -7.80 -0.21
C PHE A 209 4.60 -6.43 -0.80
N ARG A 210 4.85 -5.42 0.04
CA ARG A 210 5.02 -4.06 -0.47
C ARG A 210 6.41 -3.80 -1.08
N MET A 211 7.47 -4.40 -0.54
CA MET A 211 8.84 -4.12 -1.01
C MET A 211 9.41 -5.15 -1.99
N ILE A 212 8.79 -6.33 -2.12
CA ILE A 212 9.24 -7.36 -3.05
C ILE A 212 8.17 -7.62 -4.11
N VAL A 213 6.93 -7.91 -3.70
CA VAL A 213 5.86 -8.24 -4.65
C VAL A 213 5.41 -7.02 -5.46
N THR A 214 5.23 -5.83 -4.84
CA THR A 214 4.82 -4.61 -5.57
C THR A 214 5.81 -4.20 -6.67
N PRO A 215 7.14 -4.12 -6.44
CA PRO A 215 8.07 -3.80 -7.54
C PRO A 215 8.03 -4.81 -8.68
N CYS A 216 7.89 -6.11 -8.38
CA CYS A 216 7.72 -7.13 -9.41
C CYS A 216 6.42 -6.91 -10.21
N ALA A 217 5.29 -6.69 -9.52
CA ALA A 217 4.01 -6.38 -10.15
C ALA A 217 4.09 -5.12 -11.03
N LEU A 218 4.79 -4.08 -10.55
CA LEU A 218 4.94 -2.81 -11.25
C LEU A 218 5.71 -2.95 -12.58
N ILE A 219 6.73 -3.82 -12.63
CA ILE A 219 7.43 -4.13 -13.89
C ILE A 219 6.46 -4.70 -14.93
N TYR A 220 5.61 -5.64 -14.54
CA TYR A 220 4.58 -6.21 -15.43
C TYR A 220 3.58 -5.16 -15.89
N MET A 221 3.18 -4.27 -14.98
CA MET A 221 2.27 -3.19 -15.33
C MET A 221 2.88 -2.23 -16.36
N PHE A 222 4.18 -1.94 -16.25
CA PHE A 222 4.86 -1.12 -17.26
C PHE A 222 4.86 -1.78 -18.63
N GLU A 223 4.98 -3.10 -18.72
CA GLU A 223 4.92 -3.86 -19.98
C GLU A 223 3.52 -3.96 -20.60
N GLY A 224 2.45 -3.94 -19.78
CA GLY A 224 1.09 -4.15 -20.28
C GLY A 224 0.59 -3.00 -21.17
N HIS A 225 -0.02 -3.35 -22.31
CA HIS A 225 -0.49 -2.36 -23.28
C HIS A 225 -1.87 -1.81 -22.94
N ASN A 226 -2.75 -2.60 -22.33
CA ASN A 226 -4.12 -2.19 -21.96
C ASN A 226 -4.25 -1.85 -20.46
N ILE A 227 -3.14 -1.46 -19.83
CA ILE A 227 -3.09 -1.00 -18.44
C ILE A 227 -3.04 0.52 -18.44
N LEU A 228 -3.86 1.17 -17.62
CA LEU A 228 -3.94 2.63 -17.59
C LEU A 228 -2.62 3.22 -17.12
N ALA A 229 -2.19 4.29 -17.78
CA ALA A 229 -1.04 5.08 -17.36
C ALA A 229 -1.20 5.59 -15.92
N ALA A 230 -2.44 5.93 -15.52
CA ALA A 230 -2.76 6.31 -14.15
C ALA A 230 -2.42 5.22 -13.13
N ASP A 231 -2.57 3.94 -13.49
CA ASP A 231 -2.27 2.82 -12.59
C ASP A 231 -0.77 2.63 -12.47
N LYS A 232 -0.06 2.72 -13.58
CA LYS A 232 1.41 2.63 -13.63
C LYS A 232 2.04 3.71 -12.77
N VAL A 233 1.65 4.96 -13.01
CA VAL A 233 2.16 6.13 -12.27
C VAL A 233 1.66 6.15 -10.83
N GLY A 234 0.40 5.81 -10.59
CA GLY A 234 -0.20 5.77 -9.26
C GLY A 234 0.46 4.70 -8.38
N THR A 235 0.68 3.51 -8.91
CA THR A 235 1.38 2.42 -8.22
C THR A 235 2.83 2.76 -7.95
N ALA A 236 3.53 3.35 -8.93
CA ALA A 236 4.88 3.87 -8.76
C ALA A 236 4.95 4.92 -7.64
N ALA A 237 3.99 5.86 -7.59
CA ALA A 237 3.91 6.88 -6.54
C ALA A 237 3.59 6.28 -5.16
N ILE A 238 2.70 5.29 -5.11
CA ILE A 238 2.40 4.55 -3.89
C ILE A 238 3.65 3.79 -3.39
N LEU A 239 4.37 3.09 -4.27
CA LEU A 239 5.62 2.41 -3.92
C LEU A 239 6.67 3.40 -3.39
N PHE A 240 6.80 4.56 -4.05
CA PHE A 240 7.68 5.64 -3.61
C PHE A 240 7.36 6.09 -2.17
N ILE A 241 6.09 6.33 -1.86
CA ILE A 241 5.63 6.71 -0.51
C ILE A 241 5.91 5.58 0.50
N GLN A 242 5.63 4.33 0.14
CA GLN A 242 5.79 3.18 1.01
C GLN A 242 7.24 2.90 1.40
N LEU A 243 8.21 3.30 0.57
CA LEU A 243 9.63 3.14 0.92
C LEU A 243 10.03 3.96 2.16
N PHE A 244 9.41 5.12 2.40
CA PHE A 244 9.66 5.88 3.63
C PHE A 244 9.13 5.17 4.86
N TRP A 245 7.95 4.55 4.76
CA TRP A 245 7.42 3.70 5.82
C TRP A 245 8.28 2.45 6.04
N CYS A 246 8.81 1.85 4.97
CA CYS A 246 9.77 0.75 5.05
C CYS A 246 11.02 1.14 5.85
N TYR A 247 11.63 2.29 5.57
CA TYR A 247 12.78 2.76 6.34
C TYR A 247 12.47 2.95 7.82
N ARG A 248 11.26 3.44 8.13
CA ARG A 248 10.80 3.57 9.51
C ARG A 248 10.61 2.20 10.18
N ILE A 249 10.04 1.22 9.49
CA ILE A 249 9.88 -0.15 10.01
C ILE A 249 11.25 -0.79 10.25
N LEU A 250 12.16 -0.71 9.28
CA LEU A 250 13.52 -1.24 9.40
C LEU A 250 14.30 -0.58 10.54
N TYR A 251 14.16 0.74 10.72
CA TYR A 251 14.72 1.44 11.87
C TYR A 251 14.19 0.87 13.19
N LEU A 252 12.87 0.71 13.33
CA LEU A 252 12.25 0.20 14.56
C LEU A 252 12.65 -1.25 14.85
N ILE A 253 12.80 -2.08 13.82
CA ILE A 253 13.33 -3.45 13.96
C ILE A 253 14.77 -3.39 14.46
N MET A 254 15.62 -2.56 13.84
CA MET A 254 17.02 -2.43 14.24
C MET A 254 17.18 -1.86 15.65
N GLU A 255 16.32 -0.92 16.05
CA GLU A 255 16.27 -0.39 17.41
C GLU A 255 15.96 -1.49 18.42
N LYS A 256 14.94 -2.32 18.18
CA LYS A 256 14.62 -3.46 19.05
C LYS A 256 15.74 -4.49 19.11
N ILE A 257 16.35 -4.83 17.98
CA ILE A 257 17.49 -5.77 17.95
C ILE A 257 18.66 -5.20 18.75
N ARG A 258 18.92 -3.89 18.62
CA ARG A 258 20.01 -3.22 19.32
C ARG A 258 19.81 -3.17 20.84
N GLU A 259 18.58 -2.96 21.32
CA GLU A 259 18.28 -2.99 22.77
C GLU A 259 18.60 -4.34 23.41
N ASN A 260 18.55 -5.45 22.67
CA ASN A 260 18.96 -6.77 23.20
C ASN A 260 20.47 -6.88 23.51
N TYR A 261 21.30 -5.97 22.97
CA TYR A 261 22.74 -5.90 23.24
C TYR A 261 23.10 -4.87 24.31
N LYS A 262 22.10 -4.31 24.99
CA LYS A 262 22.30 -3.34 26.07
C LYS A 262 22.58 -4.08 27.37
N ASP A 263 23.71 -3.78 28.00
CA ASP A 263 24.07 -4.36 29.28
C ASP A 263 23.42 -3.65 30.48
N LYS A 264 23.67 -4.16 31.69
CA LYS A 264 23.13 -3.60 32.94
C LYS A 264 23.61 -2.16 33.23
N THR A 265 24.72 -1.73 32.62
CA THR A 265 25.25 -0.36 32.74
C THR A 265 24.59 0.58 31.73
N GLY A 266 23.79 0.04 30.80
CA GLY A 266 23.21 0.77 29.69
C GLY A 266 24.15 0.91 28.49
N ALA A 267 25.34 0.30 28.54
CA ALA A 267 26.28 0.29 27.43
C ALA A 267 25.85 -0.74 26.38
N PHE A 268 26.20 -0.42 25.14
CA PHE A 268 25.72 -1.08 23.93
C PHE A 268 26.86 -1.93 23.34
N ASN A 269 26.73 -3.25 23.42
CA ASN A 269 27.72 -4.23 22.96
C ASN A 269 27.28 -4.95 21.68
N GLU A 270 26.65 -4.24 20.74
CA GLU A 270 26.16 -4.82 19.50
C GLU A 270 27.28 -5.16 18.48
N PRO A 271 27.09 -6.20 17.66
CA PRO A 271 27.95 -6.47 16.50
C PRO A 271 28.05 -5.26 15.55
N LEU A 272 29.19 -5.12 14.87
CA LEU A 272 29.44 -4.01 13.94
C LEU A 272 28.32 -3.87 12.88
N VAL A 273 27.82 -4.98 12.35
CA VAL A 273 26.73 -4.99 11.36
C VAL A 273 25.46 -4.34 11.91
N ILE A 274 25.05 -4.67 13.13
CA ILE A 274 23.85 -4.11 13.78
C ILE A 274 23.99 -2.61 13.97
N ARG A 275 25.16 -2.15 14.45
CA ARG A 275 25.46 -0.73 14.61
C ARG A 275 25.44 0.03 13.28
N ILE A 276 26.01 -0.55 12.22
CA ILE A 276 26.01 0.06 10.88
C ILE A 276 24.56 0.17 10.36
N LEU A 277 23.79 -0.92 10.37
CA LEU A 277 22.41 -0.94 9.89
C LEU A 277 21.52 0.03 10.67
N PHE A 278 21.62 0.03 12.00
CA PHE A 278 20.90 0.97 12.86
C PHE A 278 21.24 2.42 12.48
N ASN A 279 22.52 2.76 12.31
CA ASN A 279 22.95 4.10 11.94
C ASN A 279 22.48 4.50 10.53
N ILE A 280 22.46 3.57 9.57
CA ILE A 280 21.94 3.81 8.23
C ILE A 280 20.45 4.15 8.31
N PHE A 281 19.62 3.29 8.91
CA PHE A 281 18.17 3.53 8.98
C PHE A 281 17.82 4.73 9.83
N LYS A 282 18.57 4.99 10.92
CA LYS A 282 18.42 6.21 11.72
C LYS A 282 18.66 7.45 10.87
N LYS A 283 19.75 7.50 10.10
CA LYS A 283 20.04 8.62 9.20
C LYS A 283 18.96 8.77 8.12
N LEU A 284 18.47 7.66 7.55
CA LEU A 284 17.39 7.67 6.55
C LEU A 284 16.12 8.33 7.08
N ILE A 285 15.79 8.18 8.36
CA ILE A 285 14.58 8.80 8.94
C ILE A 285 14.82 10.22 9.45
N SER A 286 15.99 10.50 10.04
CA SER A 286 16.22 11.74 10.79
C SER A 286 16.93 12.82 9.98
N ASP A 287 17.86 12.45 9.09
CA ASP A 287 18.70 13.40 8.37
C ASP A 287 18.00 13.91 7.10
N LYS A 288 17.77 15.23 7.03
CA LYS A 288 17.07 15.88 5.91
C LYS A 288 17.83 15.74 4.59
N LYS A 289 19.16 15.85 4.60
CA LYS A 289 19.98 15.75 3.38
C LYS A 289 19.96 14.32 2.85
N VAL A 290 20.13 13.33 3.73
CA VAL A 290 20.06 11.91 3.37
C VAL A 290 18.69 11.58 2.79
N LYS A 291 17.59 12.06 3.40
CA LYS A 291 16.24 11.90 2.85
C LYS A 291 16.13 12.43 1.43
N ILE A 292 16.61 13.65 1.16
CA ILE A 292 16.56 14.24 -0.18
C ILE A 292 17.33 13.39 -1.20
N TYR A 293 18.57 12.98 -0.89
CA TYR A 293 19.35 12.15 -1.81
C TYR A 293 18.68 10.81 -2.11
N VAL A 294 18.10 10.19 -1.10
CA VAL A 294 17.39 8.92 -1.25
C VAL A 294 16.10 9.11 -2.02
N SER A 295 15.32 10.17 -1.77
CA SER A 295 14.14 10.51 -2.56
C SER A 295 14.47 10.73 -4.03
N ILE A 296 15.56 11.44 -4.34
CA ILE A 296 16.01 11.63 -5.73
C ILE A 296 16.39 10.28 -6.37
N THR A 297 17.14 9.45 -5.64
CA THR A 297 17.54 8.12 -6.12
C THR A 297 16.32 7.24 -6.38
N GLN A 298 15.38 7.18 -5.44
CA GLN A 298 14.13 6.44 -5.58
C GLN A 298 13.30 6.97 -6.76
N PHE A 299 13.23 8.28 -6.94
CA PHE A 299 12.50 8.88 -8.05
C PHE A 299 13.11 8.47 -9.40
N ILE A 300 14.44 8.47 -9.50
CA ILE A 300 15.14 7.98 -10.70
C ILE A 300 14.80 6.50 -10.94
N LEU A 301 14.92 5.65 -9.92
CA LEU A 301 14.70 4.21 -10.03
C LEU A 301 13.26 3.83 -10.37
N ILE A 302 12.27 4.54 -9.79
CA ILE A 302 10.85 4.19 -9.89
C ILE A 302 10.18 4.86 -11.08
N PHE A 303 10.62 6.06 -11.49
CA PHE A 303 9.98 6.82 -12.56
C PHE A 303 10.86 6.97 -13.79
N LEU A 304 12.09 7.48 -13.65
CA LEU A 304 12.91 7.85 -14.82
C LEU A 304 13.46 6.63 -15.58
N ILE A 305 13.95 5.63 -14.85
CA ILE A 305 14.44 4.39 -15.46
C ILE A 305 13.29 3.67 -16.18
N PRO A 306 12.13 3.41 -15.54
CA PRO A 306 11.00 2.80 -16.24
C PRO A 306 10.49 3.65 -17.40
N TYR A 307 10.44 4.97 -17.28
CA TYR A 307 10.06 5.84 -18.40
C TYR A 307 10.98 5.67 -19.61
N TYR A 308 12.30 5.52 -19.38
CA TYR A 308 13.26 5.29 -20.47
C TYR A 308 13.03 3.93 -21.15
N PHE A 309 12.90 2.85 -20.37
CA PHE A 309 12.76 1.49 -20.91
C PHE A 309 11.37 1.18 -21.48
N TYR A 310 10.32 1.77 -20.92
CA TYR A 310 8.92 1.49 -21.25
C TYR A 310 8.23 2.67 -21.91
N LYS A 311 8.97 3.57 -22.58
CA LYS A 311 8.40 4.79 -23.20
C LYS A 311 7.23 4.48 -24.14
N GLY A 312 7.26 3.34 -24.83
CA GLY A 312 6.21 2.89 -25.75
C GLY A 312 4.92 2.41 -25.07
N THR A 313 4.95 2.07 -23.78
CA THR A 313 3.81 1.47 -23.07
C THR A 313 3.40 2.25 -21.84
N ILE A 314 4.31 3.01 -21.20
CA ILE A 314 4.08 3.66 -19.90
C ILE A 314 2.96 4.72 -19.91
N PHE A 315 2.82 5.43 -21.04
CA PHE A 315 1.74 6.39 -21.26
C PHE A 315 0.71 5.90 -22.28
N ASN A 316 0.85 4.66 -22.76
CA ASN A 316 -0.17 4.08 -23.60
C ASN A 316 -1.41 3.84 -22.73
N ASN A 317 -2.55 4.38 -23.17
CA ASN A 317 -3.84 4.05 -22.61
C ASN A 317 -4.61 3.40 -23.75
N TYR A 318 -4.98 2.14 -23.58
CA TYR A 318 -5.71 1.36 -24.59
C TYR A 318 -4.90 1.17 -25.88
#